data_AF-A0A349L1Y5-F1
#
_entry.id   AF-A0A349L1Y5-F1
#
_cell.length_a   1.000
_cell.length_b   1.000
_cell.length_c   1.000
_cell.angle_alpha   90.00
_cell.angle_beta   90.00
_cell.angle_gamma   90.00
#
_symmetry.space_group_name_H-M   'P 1'
#
loop_
_entity.id
_entity.type
_entity.pdbx_description
1 polymer ?
#
loop_
_entity_poly.entity_id
_entity_poly.type
_entity_poly.pdbx_seq_one_letter_code
_entity_poly.pdbx_strand_id
1 'polypeptide(L)'
;VFFKGPPKPLTPERFALAAAKKGVALSRKSLMLYRGKNVFINGESFAIGRADKVTLEALANERALAGAALAGASEDVMDALYTWYQDGWLELNK
;
A
#
# COMPACT_ATOMS: atom_id res chain seq x y z
N VAL A 1 18.50 -2.45 6.35
CA VAL A 1 17.95 -1.83 5.12
C VAL A 1 17.37 -0.47 5.52
N PHE A 2 17.65 0.61 4.78
CA PHE A 2 17.09 1.93 5.07
C PHE A 2 16.07 2.35 4.02
N PHE A 3 14.92 2.84 4.48
CA PHE A 3 13.89 3.46 3.65
C PHE A 3 13.96 4.98 3.74
N LYS A 4 13.44 5.65 2.71
CA LYS A 4 13.27 7.10 2.68
C LYS A 4 11.90 7.38 2.09
N GLY A 5 11.05 7.98 2.91
CA GLY A 5 9.80 8.55 2.44
C GLY A 5 10.00 9.65 1.39
N PRO A 6 8.90 10.10 0.76
CA PRO A 6 8.91 11.29 -0.07
C PRO A 6 9.39 12.50 0.74
N PRO A 7 10.25 13.38 0.20
CA PRO A 7 10.74 14.56 0.93
C PRO A 7 9.62 15.56 1.25
N LYS A 8 8.52 15.52 0.48
CA LYS A 8 7.30 16.29 0.69
C LYS A 8 6.12 15.34 0.44
N PRO A 9 5.63 14.62 1.47
CA PRO A 9 4.48 13.74 1.31
C PRO A 9 3.26 14.54 0.85
N LEU A 10 2.41 13.90 0.04
CA LEU A 10 1.09 14.44 -0.28
C LEU A 10 0.23 14.44 0.99
N THR A 11 -0.85 15.23 1.02
CA THR A 11 -1.89 15.03 2.04
C THR A 11 -2.59 13.68 1.81
N PRO A 12 -3.23 13.09 2.83
CA PRO A 12 -3.95 11.82 2.68
C PRO A 12 -4.93 11.82 1.49
N GLU A 13 -5.70 12.90 1.32
CA GLU A 13 -6.69 13.01 0.25
C GLU A 13 -6.03 13.07 -1.14
N ARG A 14 -4.93 13.83 -1.25
CA ARG A 14 -4.16 13.92 -2.50
C ARG A 14 -3.45 12.62 -2.82
N PHE A 15 -2.98 11.90 -1.80
CA PHE A 15 -2.42 10.56 -1.97
C PHE A 15 -3.49 9.59 -2.47
N ALA A 16 -4.67 9.54 -1.85
CA ALA A 16 -5.75 8.67 -2.26
C ALA A 16 -6.18 8.91 -3.72
N LEU A 17 -6.33 10.18 -4.12
CA LEU A 17 -6.62 10.55 -5.51
C LEU A 17 -5.51 10.12 -6.48
N ALA A 18 -4.24 10.29 -6.10
CA ALA A 18 -3.12 9.90 -6.93
C ALA A 18 -3.00 8.37 -7.02
N ALA A 19 -3.22 7.65 -5.93
CA ALA A 19 -3.21 6.19 -5.87
C ALA A 19 -4.35 5.60 -6.71
N ALA A 20 -5.56 6.15 -6.63
CA ALA A 20 -6.68 5.73 -7.49
C ALA A 20 -6.43 6.00 -8.98
N LYS A 21 -5.67 7.05 -9.32
CA LYS A 21 -5.33 7.38 -10.72
C LYS A 21 -4.18 6.56 -11.28
N LYS A 22 -3.11 6.40 -10.51
CA LYS A 22 -1.83 5.83 -10.99
C LYS A 22 -1.61 4.40 -10.53
N GLY A 23 -2.17 4.04 -9.38
CA GLY A 23 -1.80 2.85 -8.65
C GLY A 23 -0.58 3.07 -7.76
N VAL A 24 -0.15 1.98 -7.15
CA VAL A 24 0.95 1.95 -6.17
C VAL A 24 1.89 0.80 -6.46
N ALA A 25 3.14 0.92 -6.01
CA ALA A 25 4.13 -0.15 -6.05
C ALA A 25 4.90 -0.23 -4.74
N LEU A 26 5.20 -1.45 -4.30
CA LEU A 26 6.12 -1.68 -3.19
C LEU A 26 7.54 -1.30 -3.62
N SER A 27 8.22 -0.53 -2.77
CA SER A 27 9.66 -0.31 -2.89
C SER A 27 10.38 -1.65 -3.00
N ARG A 28 11.43 -1.72 -3.82
CA ARG A 28 12.23 -2.95 -4.03
C ARG A 28 12.79 -3.54 -2.73
N LYS A 29 12.90 -2.72 -1.69
CA LYS A 29 13.39 -3.10 -0.36
C LYS A 29 12.28 -3.64 0.57
N SER A 30 11.01 -3.40 0.24
CA SER A 30 9.87 -3.81 1.05
C SER A 30 9.61 -5.30 0.92
N LEU A 31 9.49 -5.94 2.07
CA LEU A 31 9.03 -7.32 2.20
C LEU A 31 7.60 -7.28 2.72
N MET A 32 6.66 -7.71 1.87
CA MET A 32 5.26 -7.87 2.22
C MET A 32 4.87 -9.33 2.05
N LEU A 33 4.23 -9.90 3.08
CA LEU A 33 3.74 -11.27 3.13
C LEU A 33 2.28 -11.24 3.61
N TYR A 34 1.57 -12.34 3.42
CA TYR A 34 0.23 -12.49 3.96
C TYR A 34 0.03 -13.90 4.51
N ARG A 35 -0.82 -14.03 5.53
CA ARG A 35 -1.28 -15.32 6.05
C ARG A 35 -2.62 -15.16 6.74
N GLY A 36 -3.60 -15.97 6.32
CA GLY A 36 -4.93 -15.99 6.92
C GLY A 36 -5.67 -14.66 6.69
N LYS A 37 -5.81 -13.87 7.76
CA LYS A 37 -6.49 -12.57 7.75
C LYS A 37 -5.54 -11.39 8.01
N ASN A 38 -4.23 -11.58 7.86
CA ASN A 38 -3.25 -10.54 8.10
C ASN A 38 -2.30 -10.41 6.91
N VAL A 39 -1.93 -9.17 6.60
CA VAL A 39 -0.70 -8.88 5.86
C VAL A 39 0.38 -8.47 6.84
N PHE A 40 1.62 -8.77 6.49
CA PHE A 40 2.81 -8.39 7.23
C PHE A 40 3.69 -7.59 6.30
N ILE A 41 4.18 -6.42 6.72
CA ILE A 41 5.06 -5.60 5.92
C ILE A 41 6.20 -5.06 6.79
N ASN A 42 7.43 -5.35 6.40
CA ASN A 42 8.65 -4.87 7.07
C ASN A 42 8.71 -5.07 8.61
N GLY A 43 8.02 -6.08 9.14
CA GLY A 43 7.98 -6.42 10.57
C GLY A 43 6.68 -6.02 11.27
N GLU A 44 5.82 -5.24 10.61
CA GLU A 44 4.49 -4.86 11.11
C GLU A 44 3.40 -5.78 10.56
N SER A 45 2.28 -5.88 11.29
CA SER A 45 1.10 -6.66 10.91
C SER A 45 -0.12 -5.76 10.75
N PHE A 46 -0.91 -5.97 9.69
CA PHE A 46 -2.17 -5.29 9.44
C PHE A 46 -3.28 -6.31 9.23
N ALA A 47 -4.36 -6.17 9.99
CA ALA A 47 -5.53 -7.04 9.90
C ALA A 47 -6.36 -6.69 8.65
N ILE A 48 -6.69 -7.69 7.86
CA ILE A 48 -7.35 -7.51 6.57
C ILE A 48 -8.86 -7.73 6.73
N GLY A 49 -9.64 -6.72 6.31
CA GLY A 49 -11.08 -6.87 6.07
C GLY A 49 -11.36 -7.84 4.90
N ARG A 50 -12.52 -8.51 4.92
CA ARG A 50 -12.89 -9.47 3.86
C ARG A 50 -12.89 -8.83 2.47
N ALA A 51 -13.33 -7.58 2.36
CA ALA A 51 -13.39 -6.83 1.11
C ALA A 51 -11.99 -6.56 0.53
N ASP A 52 -11.00 -6.31 1.40
CA ASP A 52 -9.66 -5.90 0.99
C ASP A 52 -8.68 -7.07 0.78
N LYS A 53 -9.07 -8.28 1.19
CA LYS A 53 -8.20 -9.46 1.17
C LYS A 53 -7.57 -9.67 -0.19
N VAL A 54 -8.39 -9.71 -1.24
CA VAL A 54 -7.90 -9.97 -2.61
C VAL A 54 -6.92 -8.89 -3.05
N THR A 55 -7.23 -7.62 -2.78
CA THR A 55 -6.40 -6.47 -3.15
C THR A 55 -5.05 -6.50 -2.43
N LEU A 56 -5.02 -6.75 -1.12
CA LEU A 56 -3.77 -6.78 -0.35
C LEU A 56 -2.91 -8.02 -0.63
N GLU A 57 -3.52 -9.18 -0.87
CA GLU A 57 -2.79 -10.37 -1.33
C GLU A 57 -2.20 -10.14 -2.73
N ALA A 58 -2.94 -9.50 -3.63
CA ALA A 58 -2.43 -9.11 -4.95
C ALA A 58 -1.25 -8.13 -4.82
N LEU A 59 -1.33 -7.10 -3.96
CA LEU A 59 -0.21 -6.19 -3.74
C LEU A 59 1.04 -6.92 -3.21
N ALA A 60 0.88 -7.89 -2.31
CA ALA A 60 2.00 -8.67 -1.79
C ALA A 60 2.67 -9.54 -2.87
N ASN A 61 1.87 -10.17 -3.74
CA ASN A 61 2.36 -11.05 -4.80
C ASN A 61 2.93 -10.28 -6.00
N GLU A 62 2.16 -9.34 -6.54
CA GLU A 62 2.48 -8.60 -7.77
C GLU A 62 3.40 -7.41 -7.51
N ARG A 63 3.51 -6.99 -6.24
CA ARG A 63 4.31 -5.85 -5.77
C ARG A 63 3.90 -4.51 -6.35
N ALA A 64 2.82 -4.45 -7.11
CA ALA A 64 2.20 -3.25 -7.62
C ALA A 64 0.71 -3.51 -7.86
N LEU A 65 -0.08 -2.45 -7.77
CA LEU A 65 -1.49 -2.45 -8.14
C LEU A 65 -1.77 -1.28 -9.07
N ALA A 66 -2.62 -1.51 -10.07
CA ALA A 66 -3.20 -0.43 -10.86
C ALA A 66 -4.21 0.37 -10.02
N GLY A 67 -4.40 1.66 -10.34
CA GLY A 67 -5.28 2.52 -9.56
C GLY A 67 -6.74 2.03 -9.50
N ALA A 68 -7.24 1.40 -10.57
CA ALA A 68 -8.57 0.81 -10.59
C ALA A 68 -8.77 -0.31 -9.54
N ALA A 69 -7.71 -1.05 -9.19
CA ALA A 69 -7.77 -2.08 -8.16
C ALA A 69 -7.90 -1.50 -6.74
N LEU A 70 -7.60 -0.21 -6.56
CA LEU A 70 -7.73 0.51 -5.30
C LEU A 70 -9.09 1.20 -5.13
N ALA A 71 -9.95 1.21 -6.16
CA ALA A 71 -11.24 1.90 -6.11
C ALA A 71 -12.20 1.35 -5.04
N GLY A 72 -12.04 0.08 -4.66
CA GLY A 72 -12.83 -0.57 -3.61
C GLY A 72 -12.08 -0.76 -2.29
N ALA A 73 -10.89 -0.17 -2.13
CA ALA A 73 -10.14 -0.26 -0.88
C ALA A 73 -10.90 0.46 0.25
N SER A 74 -10.95 -0.17 1.42
CA SER A 74 -11.47 0.48 2.62
C SER A 74 -10.62 1.67 3.05
N GLU A 75 -11.19 2.51 3.91
CA GLU A 75 -10.50 3.64 4.53
C GLU A 75 -9.26 3.18 5.30
N ASP A 76 -9.39 2.13 6.13
CA ASP A 76 -8.27 1.52 6.87
C ASP A 76 -7.12 1.10 5.94
N VAL A 77 -7.45 0.54 4.77
CA VAL A 77 -6.42 0.17 3.77
C VAL A 77 -5.79 1.40 3.15
N MET A 78 -6.57 2.43 2.82
CA MET A 78 -6.01 3.65 2.23
C MET A 78 -5.08 4.37 3.22
N ASP A 79 -5.44 4.40 4.49
CA ASP A 79 -4.61 4.95 5.57
C ASP A 79 -3.32 4.14 5.79
N ALA A 80 -3.41 2.81 5.72
CA ALA A 80 -2.24 1.94 5.77
C ALA A 80 -1.30 2.19 4.57
N LEU A 81 -1.84 2.27 3.35
CA LEU A 81 -1.05 2.58 2.15
C LEU A 81 -0.40 3.96 2.23
N TYR A 82 -1.09 4.96 2.80
CA TYR A 82 -0.54 6.29 3.00
C TYR A 82 0.60 6.28 4.02
N THR A 83 0.45 5.57 5.14
CA THR A 83 1.51 5.38 6.14
C THR A 83 2.74 4.72 5.48
N TRP A 84 2.55 3.62 4.75
CA TRP A 84 3.64 2.93 4.05
C TRP A 84 4.28 3.79 2.96
N TYR A 85 3.53 4.70 2.33
CA TYR A 85 4.08 5.70 1.42
C TYR A 85 4.96 6.72 2.15
N GLN A 86 4.52 7.23 3.32
CA GLN A 86 5.32 8.13 4.14
C GLN A 86 6.61 7.47 4.64
N ASP A 87 6.57 6.18 4.95
CA ASP A 87 7.76 5.42 5.37
C ASP A 87 8.67 5.04 4.19
N GLY A 88 8.23 5.24 2.95
CA GLY A 88 8.96 4.89 1.74
C GLY A 88 8.95 3.39 1.43
N TRP A 89 8.04 2.64 2.03
CA TRP A 89 7.82 1.22 1.75
C TRP A 89 7.01 1.02 0.46
N LEU A 90 6.25 2.04 0.08
CA LEU A 90 5.42 2.09 -1.11
C LEU A 90 5.61 3.42 -1.83
N GLU A 91 5.44 3.41 -3.14
CA GLU A 91 5.45 4.59 -4.00
C GLU A 91 4.23 4.62 -4.92
N LEU A 92 3.86 5.82 -5.37
CA LEU A 92 2.88 5.96 -6.45
C LEU A 92 3.53 5.53 -7.76
N ASN A 93 2.81 4.78 -8.58
CA ASN A 93 3.27 4.46 -9.94
C ASN A 93 3.45 5.75 -10.76
N LYS A 94 4.27 5.69 -11.82
CA LYS A 94 4.58 6.86 -12.65
C LYS A 94 3.38 7.31 -13.48
#